data_AF-K2PXW3-F1
#
_entry.id   AF-K2PXW3-F1
#
_cell.length_a   1.000
_cell.length_b   1.000
_cell.length_c   1.000
_cell.angle_alpha   90.00
_cell.angle_beta   90.00
_cell.angle_gamma   90.00
#
_symmetry.space_group_name_H-M   'P 1'
#
loop_
_entity.id
_entity.type
_entity.pdbx_description
1 polymer ?
#
loop_
_entity_poly.entity_id
_entity_poly.type
_entity_poly.pdbx_seq_one_letter_code
_entity_poly.pdbx_strand_id
1 'polypeptide(L)' 'MENLRNALENMEVVTLGAAVNFSGLSREDVLLFIHNNPHLRVFDEENQYWINENVDGHC' A
#
# COMPACT_ATOMS: atom_id res chain seq x y z
N MET A 1 -3.57 -4.17 -11.89
CA MET A 1 -3.96 -3.81 -10.51
C MET A 1 -4.14 -5.02 -9.62
N GLU A 2 -4.75 -6.12 -10.08
CA GLU A 2 -4.98 -7.32 -9.26
C GLU A 2 -3.69 -7.90 -8.63
N ASN A 3 -2.57 -7.89 -9.37
CA ASN A 3 -1.27 -8.32 -8.85
C ASN A 3 -0.74 -7.40 -7.72
N LEU A 4 -0.95 -6.08 -7.81
CA LEU A 4 -0.53 -5.14 -6.77
C LEU A 4 -1.37 -5.34 -5.50
N ARG A 5 -2.69 -5.54 -5.67
CA ARG A 5 -3.59 -5.87 -4.57
C ARG A 5 -3.09 -7.11 -3.83
N ASN A 6 -2.91 -8.22 -4.54
CA ASN A 6 -2.46 -9.48 -3.95
C ASN A 6 -1.09 -9.33 -3.26
N ALA A 7 -0.15 -8.59 -3.86
CA ALA A 7 1.16 -8.38 -3.26
C ALA A 7 1.09 -7.56 -1.96
N LEU A 8 0.20 -6.56 -1.89
CA LEU A 8 -0.04 -5.77 -0.67
C LEU A 8 -0.80 -6.60 0.39
N GLU A 9 -1.82 -7.38 0.00
CA GLU A 9 -2.59 -8.23 0.91
C GLU A 9 -1.74 -9.34 1.53
N ASN A 10 -0.86 -9.95 0.72
CA ASN A 10 0.07 -10.99 1.19
C ASN A 10 1.33 -10.41 1.85
N MET A 11 1.44 -9.08 2.00
CA MET A 11 2.60 -8.39 2.57
C MET A 11 3.91 -8.71 1.83
N GLU A 12 3.86 -9.09 0.55
CA GLU A 12 5.04 -9.24 -0.32
C GLU A 12 5.61 -7.88 -0.70
N VAL A 13 4.73 -6.89 -0.82
CA VAL A 13 5.06 -5.48 -0.98
C VAL A 13 4.55 -4.75 0.25
N VAL A 14 5.46 -4.13 1.02
CA VAL A 14 5.11 -3.46 2.27
C VAL A 14 5.42 -1.98 2.28
N THR A 15 6.19 -1.48 1.30
CA THR A 15 6.56 -0.07 1.20
C THR A 15 6.01 0.58 -0.06
N LEU A 16 5.76 1.89 0.01
CA LEU A 16 5.20 2.65 -1.09
C LEU A 16 6.18 2.69 -2.27
N GLY A 17 7.49 2.78 -2.01
CA GLY A 17 8.51 2.69 -3.05
C GLY A 17 8.51 1.32 -3.74
N ALA A 18 8.37 0.23 -2.99
CA ALA A 18 8.25 -1.11 -3.56
C ALA A 18 6.96 -1.27 -4.38
N ALA A 19 5.85 -0.70 -3.94
CA ALA A 19 4.57 -0.73 -4.66
C ALA A 19 4.62 0.04 -5.99
N VAL A 20 5.29 1.19 -6.01
CA VAL A 20 5.58 1.97 -7.23
C VAL A 20 6.43 1.15 -8.20
N ASN A 21 7.56 0.60 -7.72
CA ASN A 21 8.45 -0.22 -8.55
C ASN A 21 7.77 -1.48 -9.09
N PHE A 22 6.96 -2.15 -8.26
CA PHE A 22 6.27 -3.39 -8.63
C PHE A 22 5.16 -3.14 -9.66
N SER A 23 4.41 -2.06 -9.50
CA SER A 23 3.25 -1.76 -10.36
C SER A 23 3.62 -0.97 -11.62
N GLY A 24 4.76 -0.27 -11.62
CA GLY A 24 5.14 0.68 -12.67
C GLY A 24 4.26 1.94 -12.69
N LEU A 25 3.42 2.14 -11.69
CA LEU A 25 2.53 3.30 -11.57
C LEU A 25 3.23 4.46 -10.85
N SER A 26 2.69 5.66 -11.01
CA SER A 26 3.11 6.82 -10.23
C SER A 26 2.77 6.61 -8.75
N ARG A 27 3.55 7.26 -7.87
CA ARG A 27 3.29 7.27 -6.42
C ARG A 27 1.86 7.71 -6.09
N GLU A 28 1.35 8.72 -6.77
CA GLU A 28 -0.02 9.24 -6.58
C GLU A 28 -1.10 8.20 -6.94
N ASP A 29 -0.91 7.46 -8.03
CA ASP A 29 -1.85 6.41 -8.45
C ASP A 29 -1.86 5.23 -7.47
N VAL A 30 -0.69 4.86 -6.95
CA VAL A 30 -0.58 3.82 -5.90
C VAL A 30 -1.25 4.28 -4.61
N LEU A 31 -1.01 5.52 -4.19
CA LEU A 31 -1.66 6.12 -3.01
C LEU A 31 -3.17 6.14 -3.17
N LEU A 32 -3.67 6.63 -4.30
CA LEU A 32 -5.10 6.66 -4.61
C LEU A 32 -5.70 5.25 -4.60
N PHE A 33 -4.99 4.27 -5.16
CA PHE A 33 -5.41 2.87 -5.13
C PHE A 33 -5.52 2.35 -3.69
N ILE A 34 -4.55 2.61 -2.83
CA ILE A 34 -4.54 2.15 -1.45
C ILE A 34 -5.63 2.86 -0.64
N HIS A 35 -5.79 4.18 -0.79
CA HIS A 35 -6.86 4.93 -0.13
C HIS A 35 -8.27 4.45 -0.54
N ASN A 36 -8.45 4.04 -1.79
CA ASN A 36 -9.72 3.45 -2.26
C ASN A 36 -9.93 1.99 -1.81
N ASN A 37 -8.91 1.35 -1.23
CA ASN A 37 -8.97 -0.03 -0.75
C ASN A 37 -8.54 -0.06 0.72
N PRO A 38 -9.46 0.28 1.65
CA PRO A 38 -9.11 0.50 3.04
C PRO A 38 -8.40 -0.69 3.69
N HIS A 39 -8.66 -1.93 3.28
CA HIS A 39 -8.03 -3.18 3.78
C HIS A 39 -6.56 -3.35 3.39
N LEU A 40 -6.06 -2.58 2.42
CA LEU A 40 -4.65 -2.58 2.05
C LEU A 40 -3.92 -1.57 2.91
N ARG A 41 -2.71 -1.93 3.34
CA ARG A 41 -1.80 -1.01 4.03
C ARG A 41 -0.47 -0.97 3.33
N VAL A 42 0.21 0.16 3.42
CA VAL A 42 1.58 0.30 2.94
C VAL A 42 2.34 1.27 3.82
N PHE A 43 3.63 1.02 4.01
CA PHE A 43 4.51 1.94 4.71
C PHE A 43 5.03 3.02 3.76
N ASP A 44 4.77 4.28 4.11
CA ASP A 44 5.39 5.41 3.44
C ASP A 44 6.79 5.65 4.01
N GLU A 45 7.82 5.23 3.27
CA GLU A 45 9.21 5.38 3.67
C GLU A 45 9.67 6.84 3.74
N GLU A 46 9.07 7.75 2.98
CA GLU A 46 9.47 9.16 2.99
C GLU A 46 8.91 9.88 4.23
N ASN A 47 7.66 9.59 4.58
CA ASN A 47 6.98 10.23 5.70
C ASN A 47 7.02 9.40 7.00
N GLN A 48 7.57 8.18 6.95
CA GLN A 48 7.77 7.27 8.09
C GLN A 48 6.47 6.91 8.83
N TYR A 49 5.37 6.66 8.08
CA TYR A 49 4.11 6.22 8.66
C TYR A 49 3.40 5.17 7.80
N TRP A 50 2.52 4.39 8.43
CA TRP A 50 1.66 3.43 7.73
C TRP A 50 0.40 4.09 7.19
N ILE A 51 0.19 3.97 5.89
CA ILE A 51 -1.07 4.34 5.25
C ILE A 51 -2.04 3.18 5.48
N ASN A 52 -3.26 3.51 5.91
CA ASN A 52 -4.30 2.54 6.30
C ASN A 52 -3.83 1.54 7.37
N GLU A 53 -3.04 1.97 8.35
CA GLU A 53 -2.63 1.12 9.49
C GLU A 53 -3.83 0.52 10.26
N ASN A 54 -4.95 1.26 10.30
CA ASN A 54 -6.09 1.05 11.19
C ASN A 54 -7.20 0.12 10.67
N VAL A 55 -7.00 -0.64 9.59
CA VAL A 55 -8.11 -1.44 9.01
C VAL A 55 -8.53 -2.66 9.82
N ASP A 56 -7.72 -3.06 10.80
CA ASP A 56 -8.16 -3.98 11.85
C ASP A 56 -7.67 -3.41 13.18
N GLY A 57 -8.38 -2.39 13.65
CA GLY A 57 -8.31 -1.97 15.03
C GLY A 57 -8.85 -3.08 15.93
N HIS A 58 -7.97 -3.95 16.41
CA HIS A 58 -8.15 -4.61 17.69
C HIS A 58 -6.81 -4.62 18.44
N CYS A 59 -6.71 -3.74 19.44
CA CYS A 59 -5.90 -3.98 20.63
C CYS A 59 -6.29 -5.31 21.28
#